data_AF-K9X0V9-F1
#
_entry.id   AF-K9X0V9-F1
#
_cell.length_a   1.000
_cell.length_b   1.000
_cell.length_c   1.000
_cell.angle_alpha   90.00
_cell.angle_beta   90.00
_cell.angle_gamma   90.00
#
_symmetry.space_group_name_H-M   'P 1'
#
loop_
_entity.id
_entity.type
_entity.pdbx_description
1 polymer ?
#
loop_
_entity_poly.entity_id
_entity_poly.type
_entity_poly.pdbx_seq_one_letter_code
_entity_poly.pdbx_strand_id
1 'polypeptide(L)'
;MNKTPRIPIPPEVRNYVFQRDKYQCQSCGKTCKETNLSIDHIIPLSRGGKNDISNLQTLCLTCNQQKTNKIDNRFHRHFDI
;
A
#
# COMPACT_ATOMS: atom_id res chain seq x y z
N MET A 1 10.00 11.89 17.28
CA MET A 1 9.68 12.05 15.84
C MET A 1 8.18 12.24 15.71
N ASN A 2 7.73 13.32 15.06
CA ASN A 2 6.32 13.53 14.78
C ASN A 2 5.85 12.49 13.77
N LYS A 3 4.87 11.67 14.14
CA LYS A 3 4.26 10.69 13.25
C LYS A 3 3.39 11.43 12.24
N THR A 4 3.43 11.03 10.97
CA THR A 4 2.50 11.57 9.98
C THR A 4 1.07 11.14 10.37
N PRO A 5 0.09 12.07 10.44
CA PRO A 5 -1.28 11.69 10.76
C PRO A 5 -1.86 10.81 9.65
N ARG A 6 -2.60 9.77 10.06
CA ARG A 6 -3.40 8.99 9.12
C ARG A 6 -4.65 9.79 8.76
N ILE A 7 -4.79 10.10 7.48
CA ILE A 7 -5.98 10.72 6.93
C ILE A 7 -6.82 9.67 6.19
N PRO A 8 -8.13 9.88 6.04
CA PRO A 8 -8.93 9.12 5.09
C PRO A 8 -8.36 9.30 3.68
N ILE A 9 -8.10 8.20 2.97
CA ILE A 9 -7.68 8.25 1.57
C ILE A 9 -8.93 8.49 0.72
N PRO A 10 -8.96 9.55 -0.13
CA PRO A 10 -10.12 9.83 -0.99
C PRO A 10 -10.49 8.62 -1.87
N PRO A 11 -11.78 8.38 -2.15
CA PRO A 11 -12.22 7.27 -2.99
C PRO A 11 -11.57 7.26 -4.37
N GLU A 12 -11.36 8.44 -4.98
CA GLU A 12 -10.73 8.59 -6.29
C GLU A 12 -9.27 8.11 -6.25
N VAL A 13 -8.54 8.49 -5.20
CA VAL A 13 -7.15 8.05 -4.98
C VAL A 13 -7.09 6.54 -4.75
N ARG A 14 -8.01 6.00 -3.94
CA ARG A 14 -8.10 4.56 -3.68
C ARG A 14 -8.36 3.78 -4.96
N ASN A 15 -9.29 4.25 -5.79
CA ASN A 15 -9.61 3.63 -7.08
C ASN A 15 -8.42 3.70 -8.04
N TYR A 16 -7.76 4.86 -8.12
CA TYR A 16 -6.55 5.02 -8.94
C TYR A 16 -5.45 4.03 -8.52
N VAL A 17 -5.18 3.90 -7.22
CA VAL A 17 -4.15 2.97 -6.74
C VAL A 17 -4.50 1.52 -7.06
N PHE A 18 -5.77 1.11 -6.88
CA PHE A 18 -6.18 -0.24 -7.26
C PHE A 18 -6.08 -0.50 -8.77
N GLN A 19 -6.49 0.45 -9.61
CA GLN A 19 -6.36 0.31 -11.06
C GLN A 19 -4.90 0.23 -11.50
N ARG A 20 -4.05 1.13 -10.99
CA ARG A 20 -2.60 1.15 -11.23
C ARG A 20 -1.96 -0.19 -10.87
N ASP A 21 -2.38 -0.76 -9.75
CA ASP A 21 -1.89 -2.03 -9.22
C ASP A 21 -2.63 -3.25 -9.82
N LYS A 22 -3.42 -3.04 -10.89
CA LYS A 22 -4.19 -4.07 -11.61
C LYS A 22 -5.11 -4.91 -10.72
N TYR A 23 -5.61 -4.33 -9.62
CA TYR A 23 -6.37 -5.01 -8.58
C TYR A 23 -5.66 -6.27 -8.06
N GLN A 24 -4.34 -6.16 -7.86
CA GLN A 24 -3.48 -7.23 -7.35
C GLN A 24 -2.64 -6.76 -6.17
N CYS A 25 -2.45 -7.66 -5.21
CA CYS A 25 -1.50 -7.46 -4.13
C CYS A 25 -0.09 -7.29 -4.71
N GLN A 26 0.55 -6.14 -4.45
CA GLN A 26 1.88 -5.81 -4.97
C GLN A 26 3.01 -6.64 -4.34
N SER A 27 2.69 -7.48 -3.35
CA SER A 27 3.66 -8.38 -2.72
C SER A 27 3.54 -9.83 -3.19
N CYS A 28 2.31 -10.36 -3.30
CA CYS A 28 2.09 -11.78 -3.59
C CYS A 28 1.29 -12.07 -4.87
N GLY A 29 0.87 -11.03 -5.61
CA GLY A 29 0.14 -11.17 -6.88
C GLY A 29 -1.34 -11.56 -6.77
N LYS A 30 -1.83 -11.97 -5.59
CA LYS A 30 -3.23 -12.35 -5.39
C LYS A 30 -4.18 -11.22 -5.82
N THR A 31 -5.20 -11.59 -6.56
CA THR A 31 -6.23 -10.71 -7.12
C THR A 31 -7.36 -10.45 -6.13
N CYS A 32 -8.22 -9.48 -6.44
CA CYS A 32 -9.46 -9.22 -5.70
C CYS A 32 -10.46 -10.40 -5.69
N LYS A 33 -10.30 -11.40 -6.57
CA LYS A 33 -11.11 -12.62 -6.59
C LYS A 33 -10.65 -13.64 -5.55
N GLU A 34 -9.37 -13.60 -5.17
CA GLU A 34 -8.75 -14.56 -4.26
C GLU A 34 -8.67 -14.03 -2.83
N THR A 35 -8.69 -12.71 -2.64
CA THR A 35 -8.52 -12.09 -1.32
C THR A 35 -9.01 -10.64 -1.28
N ASN A 36 -9.27 -10.16 -0.06
CA ASN A 36 -9.59 -8.76 0.17
C ASN A 36 -8.34 -7.89 0.04
N LEU A 37 -8.45 -6.86 -0.78
CA LEU A 37 -7.39 -5.88 -1.02
C LEU A 37 -7.60 -4.61 -0.22
N SER A 38 -6.49 -4.03 0.23
CA SER A 38 -6.46 -2.81 1.03
C SER A 38 -5.33 -1.90 0.53
N ILE A 39 -5.50 -0.60 0.77
CA ILE A 39 -4.43 0.38 0.54
C ILE A 39 -3.52 0.40 1.76
N ASP A 40 -2.23 0.23 1.54
CA ASP A 40 -1.18 0.33 2.54
C ASP A 40 -0.13 1.38 2.14
N HIS A 41 0.58 1.93 3.13
CA HIS A 41 1.69 2.86 2.92
C HIS A 41 3.02 2.10 2.82
N ILE A 42 3.73 2.19 1.69
CA ILE A 42 5.06 1.58 1.47
C ILE A 42 5.99 1.89 2.63
N ILE A 43 6.21 3.18 2.88
CA ILE A 43 6.83 3.69 4.11
C ILE A 43 5.72 3.93 5.13
N PRO A 44 5.71 3.22 6.28
CA PRO A 44 4.70 3.42 7.30
C PRO A 44 4.68 4.85 7.83
N LEU A 45 3.49 5.39 8.09
CA LEU A 45 3.31 6.74 8.67
C LEU A 45 4.05 6.91 10.01
N SER A 46 4.16 5.82 10.80
CA SER A 46 4.93 5.80 12.06
C SER A 46 6.43 5.99 11.88
N ARG A 47 6.94 5.83 10.66
CA ARG A 47 8.34 6.04 10.26
C ARG A 47 8.53 7.25 9.35
N GLY A 48 7.55 8.16 9.31
CA GLY A 48 7.62 9.39 8.51
C GLY A 48 7.17 9.24 7.06
N GLY A 49 6.51 8.14 6.71
CA GLY A 49 5.85 8.00 5.41
C GLY A 49 4.78 9.08 5.19
N LYS A 50 4.57 9.47 3.94
CA LYS A 50 3.57 10.47 3.54
C LYS A 50 2.29 9.82 3.03
N ASN A 51 1.21 10.59 2.94
CA ASN A 51 -0.05 10.14 2.34
C ASN A 51 -0.07 10.31 0.79
N ASP A 52 1.09 10.58 0.20
CA ASP A 52 1.24 10.76 -1.24
C ASP A 52 0.95 9.46 -2.00
N ILE A 53 0.36 9.58 -3.18
CA ILE A 53 0.00 8.44 -4.06
C ILE A 53 1.20 7.52 -4.36
N SER A 54 2.39 8.11 -4.45
CA SER A 54 3.65 7.37 -4.66
C SER A 54 4.01 6.45 -3.49
N ASN A 55 3.56 6.78 -2.27
CA ASN A 55 3.75 5.97 -1.07
C ASN A 55 2.59 5.00 -0.82
N LEU A 56 1.53 5.01 -1.63
CA LEU A 56 0.40 4.08 -1.50
C LEU A 56 0.60 2.85 -2.40
N GLN A 57 0.21 1.67 -1.90
CA GLN A 57 0.21 0.41 -2.64
C GLN A 57 -0.99 -0.47 -2.25
N THR A 58 -1.32 -1.41 -3.11
CA THR A 58 -2.34 -2.43 -2.88
C THR A 58 -1.73 -3.66 -2.21
N LEU A 59 -2.20 -4.01 -1.01
CA LEU A 59 -1.84 -5.26 -0.33
C LEU A 59 -3.09 -6.06 0.06
N CYS A 60 -2.97 -7.39 -0.01
CA CYS A 60 -3.96 -8.27 0.60
C CYS A 60 -3.86 -8.23 2.13
N LEU A 61 -4.92 -8.67 2.81
CA LEU A 61 -4.97 -8.69 4.28
C LEU A 61 -3.77 -9.40 4.91
N THR A 62 -3.39 -10.57 4.39
CA THR A 62 -2.26 -11.36 4.90
C THR A 62 -0.93 -10.64 4.75
N CYS A 63 -0.64 -10.09 3.57
CA CYS A 63 0.60 -9.36 3.31
C CYS A 63 0.68 -8.07 4.13
N ASN A 64 -0.44 -7.34 4.24
CA ASN A 64 -0.52 -6.13 5.05
C ASN A 64 -0.24 -6.42 6.54
N GLN A 65 -0.83 -7.49 7.08
CA GLN A 65 -0.56 -7.95 8.45
C GLN A 65 0.89 -8.39 8.65
N GLN A 66 1.53 -9.04 7.66
CA GLN A 66 2.94 -9.43 7.76
C GLN A 66 3.89 -8.21 7.72
N LYS A 67 3.54 -7.19 6.92
CA LYS A 67 4.34 -5.96 6.79
C LYS A 67 4.34 -5.16 8.09
N THR A 68 3.20 -5.02 8.77
CA THR A 68 3.06 -4.22 10.00
C THR A 68 3.60 -2.78 9.82
N ASN A 69 4.55 -2.37 10.66
CA ASN A 69 5.24 -1.08 10.59
C ASN A 69 6.66 -1.20 10.00
N LYS A 70 6.96 -2.28 9.28
CA LYS A 70 8.30 -2.51 8.70
C LYS A 70 8.42 -1.81 7.35
N ILE A 71 9.65 -1.37 7.07
CA ILE A 71 10.12 -0.98 5.74
C ILE A 71 10.84 -2.22 5.23
N ASP A 72 10.35 -2.81 4.14
CA ASP A 72 10.79 -4.12 3.67
C ASP A 72 10.62 -4.18 2.15
N ASN A 73 11.72 -4.45 1.45
CA ASN A 73 11.85 -4.42 -0.01
C ASN A 73 10.81 -5.26 -0.75
N ARG A 74 10.21 -6.27 -0.11
CA ARG A 74 9.10 -7.07 -0.67
C ARG A 74 7.81 -6.26 -0.88
N PHE A 75 7.75 -5.04 -0.34
CA PHE A 75 6.62 -4.13 -0.40
C PHE A 75 7.01 -2.77 -0.98
N HIS A 76 8.14 -2.69 -1.69
CA HIS A 76 8.54 -1.50 -2.44
C HIS A 76 8.04 -1.65 -3.88
N ARG A 77 7.45 -0.58 -4.42
CA ARG A 77 7.21 -0.51 -5.85
C ARG A 77 8.58 -0.46 -6.54
N HIS A 78 8.88 -1.48 -7.35
CA HIS A 78 9.84 -1.29 -8.43
C HIS A 78 9.18 -0.28 -9.38
N PHE A 79 9.71 0.94 -9.42
CA PHE A 79 9.40 1.84 -10.51
C PHE A 79 10.13 1.27 -11.71
N ASP A 80 9.43 0.50 -12.54
CA ASP A 80 9.95 0.17 -13.86
C ASP A 80 10.11 1.51 -14.60
N ILE A 81 11.37 1.89 -14.87
CA ILE A 81 11.77 2.99 -15.74
C ILE A 81 11.60 2.53 -17.19
#